data_AF-A0A1S7PL64-F1
#
_entry.id   AF-A0A1S7PL64-F1
#
_cell.length_a   1.000
_cell.length_b   1.000
_cell.length_c   1.000
_cell.angle_alpha   90.00
_cell.angle_beta   90.00
_cell.angle_gamma   90.00
#
_symmetry.space_group_name_H-M   'P 1'
#
loop_
_entity.id
_entity.type
_entity.pdbx_description
1 polymer ?
#
loop_
_entity_poly.entity_id
_entity_poly.type
_entity_poly.pdbx_seq_one_letter_code
_entity_poly.pdbx_strand_id
1 'polypeptide(L)'
;MRMKINQKIAGGASAIGSMTRRSFLAASAAVAVPTAAVAEVAAKTDRLPQSLESQMDDCVAQLRAILMQMHPEVNVIHHHMDSRRDGSFRLTLQGDRKFIEYDGPGIYLASNRISEVVECWIERFEEINVRTGQPIPGCFYFRSVECVGGVPIGEVTERSWPKLIEKLKDGAFPSVEEGGY
;
A
#
# COMPACT_ATOMS: atom_id res chain seq x y z
N MET A 1 -57.35 -11.86 12.07
CA MET A 1 -57.76 -10.74 12.95
C MET A 1 -57.12 -9.46 12.42
N ARG A 2 -57.83 -8.33 12.51
CA ARG A 2 -57.69 -7.10 11.69
C ARG A 2 -56.38 -6.30 11.88
N MET A 3 -55.94 -5.66 10.78
CA MET A 3 -55.04 -4.49 10.71
C MET A 3 -55.34 -3.40 11.75
N LYS A 4 -54.32 -2.59 12.10
CA LYS A 4 -54.42 -1.13 12.15
C LYS A 4 -53.04 -0.44 12.15
N ILE A 5 -52.80 0.34 11.09
CA ILE A 5 -51.87 1.47 11.02
C ILE A 5 -52.47 2.61 11.83
N ASN A 6 -51.65 3.41 12.53
CA ASN A 6 -51.94 4.84 12.71
C ASN A 6 -50.68 5.66 13.00
N GLN A 7 -50.42 6.58 12.09
CA GLN A 7 -49.61 7.79 12.26
C GLN A 7 -50.21 8.71 13.32
N LYS A 8 -49.39 9.53 13.97
CA LYS A 8 -49.81 10.85 14.42
C LYS A 8 -48.72 11.88 14.16
N ILE A 9 -49.06 12.81 13.28
CA ILE A 9 -48.37 14.06 12.96
C ILE A 9 -48.77 15.11 14.00
N ALA A 10 -47.81 15.92 14.43
CA ALA A 10 -47.98 17.32 14.79
C ALA A 10 -46.64 17.99 14.42
N GLY A 11 -46.55 18.97 13.53
CA GLY A 11 -47.52 19.99 13.16
C GLY A 11 -47.12 21.30 13.86
N GLY A 12 -46.21 22.05 13.25
CA GLY A 12 -45.78 23.37 13.70
C GLY A 12 -45.09 24.11 12.56
N ALA A 13 -45.88 24.87 11.80
CA ALA A 13 -45.48 25.64 10.64
C ALA A 13 -45.28 27.13 10.99
N SER A 14 -44.26 27.76 10.39
CA SER A 14 -44.21 29.14 9.87
C SER A 14 -42.74 29.52 9.67
N ALA A 15 -42.30 30.32 8.70
CA ALA A 15 -42.84 30.87 7.47
C ALA A 15 -41.69 31.68 6.83
N ILE A 16 -41.54 31.58 5.49
CA ILE A 16 -41.20 32.67 4.55
C ILE A 16 -39.80 33.34 4.63
N GLY A 17 -39.09 33.30 3.49
CA GLY A 17 -37.99 34.21 3.13
C GLY A 17 -36.96 33.54 2.21
N SER A 18 -37.22 33.41 0.91
CA SER A 18 -36.86 34.38 -0.15
C SER A 18 -35.37 34.34 -0.59
N MET A 19 -35.21 34.00 -1.88
CA MET A 19 -34.04 34.15 -2.78
C MET A 19 -32.78 33.31 -2.47
N THR A 20 -32.38 32.40 -3.35
CA THR A 20 -31.63 32.81 -4.56
C THR A 20 -31.66 31.72 -5.63
N ARG A 21 -32.07 32.13 -6.83
CA ARG A 21 -31.94 31.38 -8.08
C ARG A 21 -30.48 31.41 -8.52
N ARG A 22 -29.85 30.25 -8.71
CA ARG A 22 -28.88 30.07 -9.80
C ARG A 22 -29.13 28.75 -10.50
N SER A 23 -29.56 28.91 -11.74
CA SER A 23 -29.94 27.92 -12.72
C SER A 23 -28.77 26.98 -13.04
N PHE A 24 -28.99 25.68 -12.94
CA PHE A 24 -28.23 24.68 -13.67
C PHE A 24 -28.80 24.62 -15.08
N LEU A 25 -28.23 25.42 -15.99
CA LEU A 25 -28.48 25.26 -17.42
C LEU A 25 -27.67 24.05 -17.90
N ALA A 26 -28.41 23.06 -18.36
CA ALA A 26 -27.93 22.05 -19.27
C ALA A 26 -27.55 22.69 -20.62
N ALA A 27 -26.40 22.28 -21.17
CA ALA A 27 -26.14 22.36 -22.61
C ALA A 27 -25.17 21.23 -23.00
N SER A 28 -25.76 20.30 -23.74
CA SER A 28 -25.19 19.29 -24.64
C SER A 28 -23.94 19.72 -25.42
N ALA A 29 -22.94 18.83 -25.52
CA ALA A 29 -22.33 18.43 -26.79
C ALA A 29 -21.32 17.30 -26.54
N ALA A 30 -21.40 16.25 -27.38
CA ALA A 30 -20.41 15.20 -27.47
C ALA A 30 -19.02 15.78 -27.74
N VAL A 31 -18.07 15.56 -26.83
CA VAL A 31 -16.66 15.79 -27.13
C VAL A 31 -16.18 14.55 -27.86
N ALA A 32 -16.20 14.66 -29.19
CA ALA A 32 -15.34 13.86 -30.04
C ALA A 32 -13.91 13.94 -29.50
N VAL A 33 -13.29 12.79 -29.30
CA VAL A 33 -11.86 12.67 -28.99
C VAL A 33 -11.07 13.38 -30.10
N PRO A 34 -10.26 14.41 -29.82
CA PRO A 34 -9.27 14.84 -30.78
C PRO A 34 -8.06 13.92 -30.64
N THR A 35 -8.07 12.80 -31.37
CA THR A 35 -6.90 11.92 -31.54
C THR A 35 -5.89 12.51 -32.55
N ALA A 36 -5.87 13.83 -32.74
CA ALA A 36 -5.01 14.49 -33.72
C ALA A 36 -4.70 15.94 -33.28
N ALA A 37 -3.99 16.09 -32.16
CA ALA A 37 -3.40 17.36 -31.76
C ALA A 37 -2.15 17.15 -30.90
N VAL A 38 -1.26 16.24 -31.32
CA VAL A 38 0.15 16.24 -30.88
C VAL A 38 0.98 16.61 -32.10
N ALA A 39 0.74 17.78 -32.67
CA ALA A 39 1.50 18.26 -33.82
C ALA A 39 1.54 19.79 -33.95
N GLU A 40 1.27 20.58 -32.90
CA GLU A 40 1.41 22.03 -33.05
C GLU A 40 1.56 22.80 -31.73
N VAL A 41 2.50 22.37 -30.89
CA VAL A 41 3.17 23.29 -29.93
C VAL A 41 4.68 23.06 -30.00
N ALA A 42 5.23 23.04 -31.22
CA ALA A 42 6.65 23.25 -31.44
C ALA A 42 6.87 24.76 -31.62
N ALA A 43 6.64 25.53 -30.56
CA ALA A 43 7.09 26.90 -30.50
C ALA A 43 8.62 26.89 -30.63
N LYS A 44 9.14 27.65 -31.61
CA LYS A 44 10.56 27.90 -31.89
C LYS A 44 11.45 27.87 -30.65
N THR A 45 12.00 26.69 -30.36
CA THR A 45 13.26 26.54 -29.66
C THR A 45 14.18 25.83 -30.62
N ASP A 46 15.39 26.34 -30.77
CA ASP A 46 16.47 25.86 -31.64
C ASP A 46 17.03 24.49 -31.21
N ARG A 47 16.17 23.65 -30.64
CA ARG A 47 16.47 22.34 -30.07
C ARG A 47 15.80 21.29 -30.95
N LEU A 48 16.62 20.37 -31.44
CA LEU A 48 16.15 19.14 -32.09
C LEU A 48 15.01 18.51 -31.26
N PRO A 49 13.93 18.03 -31.89
CA PRO A 49 12.89 17.31 -31.17
C PRO A 49 13.51 16.16 -30.40
N GLN A 50 13.24 16.12 -29.11
CA GLN A 50 13.73 15.08 -28.20
C GLN A 50 13.26 13.70 -28.68
N SER A 51 14.13 12.69 -28.65
CA SER A 51 13.74 11.33 -29.05
C SER A 51 12.65 10.79 -28.13
N LEU A 52 11.82 9.88 -28.64
CA LEU A 52 10.76 9.26 -27.84
C LEU A 52 11.34 8.48 -26.65
N GLU A 53 12.54 7.89 -26.78
CA GLU A 53 13.20 7.25 -25.63
C GLU A 53 13.52 8.26 -24.55
N SER A 54 14.08 9.42 -24.92
CA SER A 54 14.44 10.45 -23.95
C SER A 54 13.20 11.07 -23.29
N GLN A 55 12.09 11.23 -24.02
CA GLN A 55 10.82 11.66 -23.41
C GLN A 55 10.28 10.63 -22.41
N MET A 56 10.44 9.33 -22.71
CA MET A 56 10.06 8.25 -21.79
C MET A 56 10.92 8.27 -20.53
N ASP A 57 12.23 8.45 -20.66
CA ASP A 57 13.17 8.55 -19.53
C ASP A 57 12.81 9.72 -18.62
N ASP A 58 12.50 10.88 -19.20
CA ASP A 58 12.04 12.06 -18.44
C ASP A 58 10.71 11.79 -17.72
N CYS A 59 9.77 11.10 -18.37
CA CYS A 59 8.50 10.72 -17.77
C CYS A 59 8.70 9.76 -16.59
N VAL A 60 9.56 8.75 -16.74
CA VAL A 60 9.91 7.81 -15.67
C VAL A 60 10.60 8.54 -14.52
N ALA A 61 11.49 9.50 -14.81
CA ALA A 61 12.14 10.32 -13.79
C ALA A 61 11.12 11.17 -13.00
N GLN A 62 10.15 11.78 -13.68
CA GLN A 62 9.07 12.52 -13.03
C GLN A 62 8.19 11.62 -12.16
N LEU A 63 7.80 10.45 -12.66
CA LEU A 63 7.03 9.47 -11.89
C LEU A 63 7.78 9.02 -10.63
N ARG A 64 9.09 8.75 -10.74
CA ARG A 64 9.94 8.43 -9.59
C ARG A 64 9.95 9.56 -8.57
N ALA A 65 10.10 10.80 -9.01
CA ALA A 65 10.11 11.95 -8.11
C ALA A 65 8.78 12.09 -7.35
N ILE A 66 7.64 11.93 -8.04
CA ILE A 66 6.31 11.96 -7.42
C ILE A 66 6.17 10.83 -6.40
N LEU A 67 6.54 9.60 -6.78
CA LEU A 67 6.43 8.45 -5.88
C LEU A 67 7.32 8.58 -4.64
N MET A 68 8.53 9.12 -4.78
CA MET A 68 9.40 9.39 -3.62
C MET A 68 8.83 10.47 -2.69
N GLN A 69 8.07 11.45 -3.22
CA GLN A 69 7.38 12.43 -2.39
C GLN A 69 6.17 11.83 -1.67
N MET A 70 5.44 10.93 -2.34
CA MET A 70 4.28 10.25 -1.76
C MET A 70 4.66 9.18 -0.73
N HIS A 71 5.85 8.58 -0.88
CA HIS A 71 6.34 7.49 -0.04
C HIS A 71 7.76 7.81 0.49
N PRO A 72 7.88 8.75 1.45
CA PRO A 72 9.18 9.20 1.96
C PRO A 72 10.02 8.09 2.62
N GLU A 73 9.38 6.99 3.03
CA GLU A 73 10.03 5.79 3.57
C GLU A 73 10.72 4.92 2.51
N VAL A 74 10.49 5.17 1.22
CA VAL A 74 11.14 4.46 0.11
C VAL A 74 12.51 5.08 -0.15
N ASN A 75 13.55 4.26 -0.05
CA ASN A 75 14.93 4.70 -0.21
C ASN A 75 15.37 4.68 -1.67
N VAL A 76 14.87 3.71 -2.43
CA VAL A 76 15.27 3.47 -3.81
C VAL A 76 14.04 3.10 -4.63
N ILE A 77 13.90 3.70 -5.81
CA ILE A 77 12.93 3.24 -6.81
C ILE A 77 13.69 2.62 -7.97
N HIS A 78 13.50 1.32 -8.18
CA HIS A 78 13.95 0.59 -9.35
C HIS A 78 12.95 0.78 -10.48
N HIS A 79 13.46 0.90 -11.70
CA HIS A 79 12.62 0.88 -12.89
C HIS A 79 13.22 -0.05 -13.92
N HIS A 80 12.36 -0.69 -14.70
CA HIS A 80 12.75 -1.55 -15.79
C HIS A 80 11.74 -1.44 -16.92
N MET A 81 12.24 -1.29 -18.14
CA MET A 81 11.42 -1.24 -19.35
C MET A 81 11.89 -2.32 -20.30
N ASP A 82 10.97 -3.23 -20.62
CA ASP A 82 11.16 -4.28 -21.62
C ASP A 82 10.28 -3.98 -22.83
N SER A 83 10.86 -4.12 -24.02
CA SER A 83 10.13 -4.10 -25.29
C SER A 83 10.29 -5.45 -25.98
N ARG A 84 9.19 -6.03 -26.47
CA ARG A 84 9.17 -7.33 -27.14
C ARG A 84 8.99 -7.16 -28.65
N ARG A 85 9.42 -8.18 -29.41
CA ARG A 85 9.35 -8.18 -30.88
C ARG A 85 7.92 -8.17 -31.43
N ASP A 86 6.94 -8.57 -30.64
CA ASP A 86 5.51 -8.55 -30.98
C ASP A 86 4.87 -7.15 -30.80
N GLY A 87 5.66 -6.14 -30.42
CA GLY A 87 5.19 -4.77 -30.17
C GLY A 87 4.62 -4.56 -28.76
N SER A 88 4.55 -5.61 -27.93
CA SER A 88 4.19 -5.43 -26.52
C SER A 88 5.37 -4.86 -25.71
N PHE A 89 5.06 -4.16 -24.63
CA PHE A 89 6.05 -3.59 -23.71
C PHE A 89 5.62 -3.81 -22.26
N ARG A 90 6.59 -3.77 -21.35
CA ARG A 90 6.37 -3.83 -19.91
C ARG A 90 7.23 -2.77 -19.23
N LEU A 91 6.58 -1.85 -18.53
CA LEU A 91 7.23 -0.94 -17.58
C LEU A 91 6.97 -1.46 -16.17
N THR A 92 8.01 -1.53 -15.35
CA THR A 92 7.91 -1.85 -13.92
C THR A 92 8.60 -0.76 -13.13
N LEU A 93 7.92 -0.25 -12.11
CA LEU A 93 8.44 0.67 -11.11
C LEU A 93 8.23 0.03 -9.74
N GLN A 94 9.31 -0.14 -8.99
CA GLN A 94 9.27 -0.75 -7.66
C GLN A 94 10.02 0.13 -6.67
N GLY A 95 9.33 0.54 -5.60
CA GLY A 95 9.94 1.22 -4.46
C GLY A 95 10.38 0.22 -3.41
N ASP A 96 11.65 0.31 -3.01
CA ASP A 96 12.21 -0.45 -1.92
C ASP A 96 12.49 0.47 -0.72
N ARG A 97 11.96 0.06 0.43
CA ARG A 97 12.24 0.70 1.73
C ARG A 97 13.30 -0.09 2.50
N LYS A 98 14.03 0.59 3.37
CA LYS A 98 14.86 -0.10 4.36
C LYS A 98 13.98 -0.69 5.47
N PHE A 99 14.19 -1.97 5.76
CA PHE A 99 13.61 -2.66 6.91
C PHE A 99 14.58 -2.60 8.08
N ILE A 100 14.06 -2.62 9.31
CA ILE A 100 14.89 -2.67 10.50
C ILE A 100 15.45 -4.08 10.71
N GLU A 101 16.57 -4.18 11.42
CA GLU A 101 17.10 -5.45 11.87
C GLU A 101 16.27 -5.96 13.06
N TYR A 102 16.29 -7.27 13.27
CA TYR A 102 15.64 -7.89 14.42
C TYR A 102 16.41 -7.53 15.70
N ASP A 103 15.71 -6.97 16.68
CA ASP A 103 16.26 -6.51 17.96
C ASP A 103 15.63 -7.28 19.14
N GLY A 104 15.52 -8.61 19.00
CA GLY A 104 15.02 -9.49 20.05
C GLY A 104 13.50 -9.69 20.08
N PRO A 105 13.00 -10.59 20.95
CA PRO A 105 11.60 -11.00 20.93
C PRO A 105 10.63 -9.84 21.24
N GLY A 106 9.48 -9.85 20.58
CA GLY A 106 8.45 -8.84 20.80
C GLY A 106 7.48 -8.68 19.64
N ILE A 107 6.67 -7.64 19.72
CA ILE A 107 5.70 -7.27 18.69
C ILE A 107 6.35 -6.26 17.75
N TYR A 108 6.25 -6.56 16.46
CA TYR A 108 6.74 -5.76 15.36
C TYR A 108 5.60 -5.43 14.42
N LEU A 109 5.70 -4.27 13.77
CA LEU A 109 4.99 -4.04 12.53
C LEU A 109 5.82 -4.67 11.40
N ALA A 110 5.24 -5.57 10.63
CA ALA A 110 5.94 -6.31 9.59
C ALA A 110 5.16 -6.31 8.27
N SER A 111 5.89 -6.26 7.16
CA SER A 111 5.30 -6.43 5.83
C SER A 111 5.21 -7.93 5.50
N ASN A 112 4.00 -8.41 5.21
CA ASN A 112 3.72 -9.79 4.79
C ASN A 112 3.85 -9.96 3.27
N ARG A 113 3.80 -11.21 2.78
CA ARG A 113 3.97 -11.58 1.37
C ARG A 113 2.95 -10.93 0.42
N ILE A 114 1.77 -10.55 0.90
CA ILE A 114 0.64 -10.05 0.10
C ILE A 114 0.50 -8.53 0.27
N SER A 115 1.61 -7.79 0.33
CA SER A 115 1.62 -6.32 0.45
C SER A 115 0.89 -5.74 1.67
N GLU A 116 0.57 -6.58 2.65
CA GLU A 116 -0.09 -6.17 3.89
C GLU A 116 0.96 -5.79 4.93
N VAL A 117 0.62 -4.79 5.73
CA VAL A 117 1.36 -4.43 6.93
C VAL A 117 0.56 -4.97 8.11
N VAL A 118 1.16 -5.89 8.84
CA VAL A 118 0.51 -6.60 9.94
C VAL A 118 1.34 -6.45 11.22
N GLU A 119 0.64 -6.39 12.34
CA GLU A 119 1.26 -6.51 13.65
C GLU A 119 1.57 -8.00 13.89
N CYS A 120 2.81 -8.33 14.22
CA CYS A 120 3.25 -9.69 14.48
C CYS A 120 4.12 -9.76 15.72
N TRP A 121 3.87 -10.72 16.60
CA TRP A 121 4.89 -11.16 17.53
C TRP A 121 5.94 -11.99 16.79
N ILE A 122 7.22 -11.74 17.01
CA ILE A 122 8.34 -12.37 16.30
C ILE A 122 9.43 -12.80 17.29
N GLU A 123 9.91 -14.04 17.15
CA GLU A 123 11.06 -14.59 17.87
C GLU A 123 12.00 -15.34 16.93
N ARG A 124 13.30 -15.22 17.18
CA ARG A 124 14.36 -15.91 16.45
C ARG A 124 14.77 -17.19 17.17
N PHE A 125 14.87 -18.27 16.41
CA PHE A 125 15.34 -19.57 16.87
C PHE A 125 16.62 -19.94 16.12
N GLU A 126 17.63 -20.38 16.86
CA GLU A 126 18.86 -20.91 16.27
C GLU A 126 18.69 -22.40 15.99
N GLU A 127 19.18 -22.85 14.83
CA GLU A 127 19.24 -24.28 14.56
C GLU A 127 20.36 -24.90 15.37
N ILE A 128 20.09 -26.06 15.96
CA ILE A 128 21.02 -26.76 16.84
C ILE A 128 21.54 -28.00 16.13
N ASN A 129 22.84 -28.22 16.19
CA ASN A 129 23.44 -29.46 15.71
C ASN A 129 23.02 -30.62 16.65
N VAL A 130 22.26 -31.56 16.11
CA VAL A 130 21.69 -32.70 16.87
C VAL A 130 22.76 -33.53 17.60
N ARG A 131 23.98 -33.62 17.05
CA ARG A 131 25.06 -34.41 17.65
C ARG A 131 25.77 -33.69 18.79
N THR A 132 25.98 -32.39 18.68
CA THR A 132 26.79 -31.62 19.64
C THR A 132 25.97 -30.77 20.60
N GLY A 133 24.68 -30.56 20.30
CA GLY A 133 23.79 -29.67 21.05
C GLY A 133 24.16 -28.19 20.92
N GLN A 134 25.11 -27.83 20.05
CA GLN A 134 25.55 -26.45 19.86
C GLN A 134 24.77 -25.76 18.74
N PRO A 135 24.51 -24.45 18.83
CA PRO A 135 23.96 -23.66 17.72
C PRO A 135 24.85 -23.74 16.48
N ILE A 136 24.21 -23.78 15.30
CA ILE A 136 24.90 -23.73 14.02
C ILE A 136 25.02 -22.24 13.62
N PRO A 137 26.24 -21.67 13.53
CA PRO A 137 26.42 -20.26 13.21
C PRO A 137 25.78 -19.88 11.88
N GLY A 138 24.91 -18.87 11.90
CA GLY A 138 24.21 -18.37 10.71
C GLY A 138 22.97 -19.15 10.29
N CYS A 139 22.67 -20.28 10.95
CA CYS A 139 21.46 -21.05 10.71
C CYS A 139 20.40 -20.70 11.77
N PHE A 140 19.40 -19.94 11.36
CA PHE A 140 18.30 -19.54 12.23
C PHE A 140 17.03 -19.34 11.40
N TYR A 141 15.90 -19.40 12.09
CA TYR A 141 14.60 -19.07 11.52
C TYR A 141 13.83 -18.20 12.52
N PHE A 142 12.80 -17.53 12.02
CA PHE A 142 11.88 -16.77 12.86
C PHE A 142 10.57 -17.53 12.98
N ARG A 143 9.98 -17.50 14.17
CA ARG A 143 8.57 -17.79 14.34
C ARG A 143 7.82 -16.48 14.47
N SER A 144 6.64 -16.43 13.88
CA SER A 144 5.78 -15.25 13.94
C SER A 144 4.32 -15.63 14.11
N VAL A 145 3.58 -14.81 14.85
CA VAL A 145 2.12 -14.90 14.98
C VAL A 145 1.53 -13.53 14.71
N GLU A 146 0.48 -13.47 13.89
CA GLU A 146 -0.25 -12.22 13.66
C GLU A 146 -1.00 -11.82 14.93
N CYS A 147 -0.93 -10.53 15.25
CA CYS A 147 -1.52 -9.94 16.44
C CYS A 147 -2.47 -8.81 16.06
N VAL A 148 -3.46 -8.56 16.91
CA VAL A 148 -4.29 -7.35 16.87
C VAL A 148 -4.29 -6.74 18.25
N GLY A 149 -3.69 -5.55 18.40
CA GLY A 149 -3.59 -4.88 19.71
C GLY A 149 -2.78 -5.69 20.73
N GLY A 150 -1.76 -6.40 20.25
CA GLY A 150 -0.87 -7.26 21.03
C GLY A 150 -1.43 -8.63 21.41
N VAL A 151 -2.63 -8.97 20.95
CA VAL A 151 -3.25 -10.28 21.18
C VAL A 151 -3.05 -11.17 19.94
N PRO A 152 -2.51 -12.39 20.08
CA PRO A 152 -2.32 -13.32 18.96
C PRO A 152 -3.68 -13.78 18.42
N ILE A 153 -3.88 -13.70 17.11
CA ILE A 153 -5.14 -14.05 16.44
C ILE A 153 -5.00 -15.19 15.41
N GLY A 154 -3.76 -15.64 15.15
CA GLY A 154 -3.45 -16.61 14.12
C GLY A 154 -2.54 -17.73 14.60
N GLU A 155 -2.21 -18.63 13.69
CA GLU A 155 -1.28 -19.71 13.95
C GLU A 155 0.17 -19.23 13.91
N VAL A 156 1.04 -19.97 14.59
CA VAL A 156 2.49 -19.77 14.52
C VAL A 156 2.97 -20.17 13.14
N THR A 157 3.62 -19.24 12.46
CA THR A 157 4.23 -19.45 11.14
C THR A 157 5.74 -19.31 11.22
N GLU A 158 6.45 -20.14 10.46
CA GLU A 158 7.90 -20.03 10.31
C GLU A 158 8.26 -19.12 9.13
N ARG A 159 9.19 -18.19 9.36
CA ARG A 159 9.67 -17.22 8.37
C ARG A 159 11.19 -17.18 8.39
N SER A 160 11.82 -17.31 7.24
CA SER A 160 13.28 -17.18 7.15
C SER A 160 13.74 -15.72 7.28
N TRP A 161 12.98 -14.78 6.71
CA TRP A 161 13.38 -13.38 6.60
C TRP A 161 12.17 -12.43 6.70
N PRO A 162 11.70 -12.10 7.92
CA PRO A 162 10.60 -11.16 8.06
C PRO A 162 11.03 -9.74 7.65
N LYS A 163 10.16 -9.03 6.94
CA LYS A 163 10.37 -7.63 6.55
C LYS A 163 9.88 -6.70 7.66
N LEU A 164 10.75 -6.43 8.63
CA LEU A 164 10.40 -5.65 9.84
C LEU A 164 10.39 -4.15 9.55
N ILE A 165 9.28 -3.49 9.87
CA ILE A 165 9.10 -2.05 9.67
C ILE A 165 9.54 -1.29 10.91
N GLU A 166 9.03 -1.68 12.07
CA GLU A 166 9.38 -1.12 13.38
C GLU A 166 9.04 -2.11 14.50
N LYS A 167 9.64 -1.90 15.67
CA LYS A 167 9.31 -2.65 16.89
C LYS A 167 8.31 -1.86 17.71
N LEU A 168 7.17 -2.47 18.01
CA LEU A 168 6.09 -1.84 18.77
C LEU A 168 6.20 -2.11 20.27
N LYS A 169 6.65 -3.32 20.65
CA LYS A 169 6.75 -3.72 22.06
C LYS A 169 7.78 -4.83 22.26
N ASP A 170 8.59 -4.71 23.31
CA ASP A 170 9.43 -5.81 23.80
C ASP A 170 8.60 -6.85 24.55
N GLY A 171 9.00 -8.13 24.45
CA GLY A 171 8.54 -9.10 25.44
C GLY A 171 8.36 -10.52 24.95
N ALA A 172 7.97 -11.35 25.91
CA ALA A 172 7.69 -12.76 25.72
C ALA A 172 6.46 -12.98 24.83
N PHE A 173 6.31 -14.22 24.36
CA PHE A 173 5.14 -14.66 23.61
C PHE A 173 3.86 -14.27 24.34
N PRO A 174 2.92 -13.57 23.69
CA PRO A 174 1.66 -13.26 24.33
C PRO A 174 0.94 -14.58 24.61
N SER A 175 0.64 -14.83 25.88
CA SER A 175 -0.15 -15.99 26.27
C SER A 175 -1.48 -15.93 25.54
N VAL A 176 -1.81 -16.98 24.79
CA VAL A 176 -3.20 -17.19 24.35
C VAL A 176 -3.97 -17.38 25.64
N GLU A 177 -4.71 -16.36 26.10
CA GLU A 177 -5.72 -16.61 27.10
C GLU A 177 -6.62 -17.68 26.49
N GLU A 178 -6.70 -18.85 27.14
CA GLU A 178 -7.66 -19.90 26.80
C GLU A 178 -9.07 -19.33 27.01
N GLY A 179 -9.52 -18.52 26.04
CA GLY A 179 -10.88 -18.04 25.95
C GLY A 179 -11.75 -19.23 25.62
N GLY A 180 -12.35 -19.81 26.67
CA GLY A 180 -13.34 -20.87 26.56
C GLY A 180 -14.39 -20.50 25.51
N TYR A 181 -14.49 -21.35 24.50
CA TYR A 181 -15.68 -21.46 23.68
C TYR A 181 -16.82 -22.10 24.49
#